data_AF-A0A3G2TA74-F1
#
_entry.id   AF-A0A3G2TA74-F1
#
_cell.length_a   1.000
_cell.length_b   1.000
_cell.length_c   1.000
_cell.angle_alpha   90.00
_cell.angle_beta   90.00
_cell.angle_gamma   90.00
#
_symmetry.space_group_name_H-M   'P 1'
#
loop_
_entity.id
_entity.type
_entity.pdbx_description
1 polymer ?
#
loop_
_entity_poly.entity_id
_entity_poly.type
_entity_poly.pdbx_seq_one_letter_code
_entity_poly.pdbx_strand_id
1 'polypeptide(L)' 'MKKADIKNLSAEDIQNKLTEVKADFNKLKLAHAISPIENPIQIRDMRKTIARLQTELTLKQQ' A
#
# COMPACT_ATOMS: atom_id res chain seq x y z
N MET A 1 -4.50 4.02 -6.26
CA MET A 1 -3.55 3.83 -7.39
C MET A 1 -4.10 2.86 -8.40
N LYS A 2 -4.07 3.22 -9.69
CA LYS A 2 -4.36 2.29 -10.79
C LYS A 2 -3.08 1.51 -11.10
N LYS A 3 -3.21 0.30 -11.63
CA LYS A 3 -2.05 -0.56 -11.96
C LYS A 3 -1.09 0.11 -12.95
N ALA A 4 -1.63 0.91 -13.88
CA ALA A 4 -0.85 1.67 -14.85
C ALA A 4 0.16 2.63 -14.21
N ASP A 5 -0.22 3.28 -13.10
CA ASP A 5 0.65 4.22 -12.38
C ASP A 5 1.81 3.50 -11.69
N ILE A 6 1.56 2.25 -11.23
CA ILE A 6 2.54 1.43 -10.51
C ILE A 6 3.59 0.85 -11.47
N LYS A 7 3.20 0.55 -12.72
CA LYS A 7 4.09 -0.03 -13.73
C LYS A 7 5.25 0.89 -14.13
N ASN A 8 5.04 2.20 -14.06
CA ASN A 8 6.02 3.24 -14.45
C ASN A 8 7.10 3.52 -13.39
N LEU A 9 6.96 3.00 -12.16
CA LEU A 9 7.92 3.21 -11.07
C LEU A 9 9.10 2.24 -11.16
N SER A 10 10.30 2.63 -10.72
CA SER A 10 11.45 1.71 -10.62
C SER A 10 11.23 0.63 -9.56
N ALA A 11 11.98 -0.47 -9.61
CA ALA A 11 11.90 -1.54 -8.61
C ALA A 11 12.26 -1.02 -7.21
N GLU A 12 13.26 -0.12 -7.10
CA GLU A 12 13.61 0.56 -5.85
C GLU A 12 12.49 1.48 -5.35
N ASP A 13 11.87 2.25 -6.24
CA ASP A 13 10.76 3.13 -5.88
C ASP A 13 9.55 2.34 -5.37
N ILE A 14 9.25 1.19 -5.99
CA ILE A 14 8.19 0.29 -5.53
C ILE A 14 8.50 -0.22 -4.12
N GLN A 15 9.75 -0.61 -3.84
CA GLN A 15 10.17 -1.08 -2.53
C GLN A 15 10.06 0.02 -1.48
N ASN A 16 10.51 1.24 -1.78
CA ASN A 16 10.41 2.40 -0.90
C ASN A 16 8.95 2.80 -0.64
N LYS A 17 8.10 2.77 -1.67
CA LYS A 17 6.67 3.05 -1.50
C LYS A 17 5.97 1.98 -0.67
N LEU A 18 6.39 0.73 -0.81
CA LEU A 18 5.82 -0.39 -0.07
C LEU A 18 6.14 -0.32 1.42
N THR A 19 7.34 0.12 1.81
CA THR A 19 7.68 0.31 3.23
C THR A 19 6.89 1.48 3.84
N GLU A 20 6.80 2.60 3.13
CA GLU A 20 6.02 3.77 3.54
C GLU A 20 4.53 3.42 3.74
N VAL A 21 3.88 2.83 2.72
CA VAL A 21 2.45 2.49 2.77
C VAL A 21 2.14 1.42 3.82
N LYS A 22 3.07 0.49 4.09
CA LYS A 22 2.92 -0.48 5.20
C LYS A 22 2.96 0.20 6.57
N ALA A 23 3.86 1.16 6.76
CA ALA A 23 3.93 1.92 8.02
C ALA A 23 2.63 2.70 8.26
N ASP A 24 2.10 3.36 7.22
CA ASP A 24 0.86 4.11 7.30
C ASP A 24 -0.35 3.20 7.51
N PHE A 25 -0.40 2.04 6.87
CA PHE A 25 -1.44 1.05 7.11
C PHE A 25 -1.48 0.58 8.57
N ASN A 26 -0.31 0.33 9.17
CA ASN A 26 -0.22 -0.06 10.57
C ASN A 26 -0.67 1.05 11.51
N LYS A 27 -0.27 2.30 11.25
CA LYS A 27 -0.76 3.47 12.01
C LYS A 27 -2.27 3.62 11.91
N LEU A 28 -2.85 3.51 10.71
CA LEU A 28 -4.29 3.63 10.51
C LEU A 28 -5.05 2.49 11.20
N LYS A 29 -4.53 1.27 11.16
CA LYS A 29 -5.13 0.10 11.83
C LYS A 29 -5.12 0.27 13.35
N LEU A 30 -4.01 0.75 13.92
CA LEU A 30 -3.90 1.03 15.34
C LEU A 30 -4.82 2.17 15.76
N ALA A 31 -4.86 3.26 14.99
CA ALA A 31 -5.78 4.36 15.23
C ALA A 31 -7.24 3.89 15.21
N HIS A 32 -7.62 3.02 14.27
CA HIS A 32 -8.98 2.46 14.19
C HIS A 32 -9.36 1.58 15.37
N ALA A 33 -8.39 0.85 15.93
CA ALA A 33 -8.61 0.03 17.10
C ALA A 33 -8.81 0.87 18.37
N ILE A 34 -8.21 2.05 18.44
CA ILE A 34 -8.32 2.97 19.58
C ILE A 34 -9.58 3.84 19.47
N SER A 35 -9.87 4.35 18.26
CA SER A 35 -11.02 5.20 17.99
C SER A 35 -11.62 4.87 16.63
N PRO A 36 -12.96 4.77 16.49
CA PRO A 36 -13.59 4.61 15.19
C PRO A 36 -13.14 5.71 14.22
N ILE A 37 -12.61 5.32 13.06
CA ILE A 37 -12.20 6.27 12.03
C ILE A 37 -13.43 6.59 11.19
N GLU A 38 -13.57 7.85 10.79
CA GLU A 38 -14.67 8.32 9.95
C GLU A 38 -14.83 7.52 8.65
N ASN A 39 -13.72 7.06 8.05
CA ASN A 39 -13.73 6.33 6.78
C ASN A 39 -12.92 5.01 6.83
N PRO A 40 -13.50 3.91 7.32
CA PRO A 40 -12.87 2.58 7.35
C PRO A 40 -12.51 2.04 5.95
N ILE A 41 -13.17 2.55 4.89
CA ILE A 41 -12.90 2.18 3.50
C ILE A 41 -11.45 2.46 3.10
N GLN A 42 -10.83 3.48 3.69
CA GLN A 42 -9.43 3.82 3.42
C GLN A 42 -8.48 2.67 3.79
N ILE A 43 -8.74 1.95 4.88
CA ILE A 43 -7.97 0.76 5.30
C ILE A 43 -7.99 -0.31 4.22
N ARG A 44 -9.17 -0.54 3.62
CA ARG A 44 -9.34 -1.51 2.53
C ARG A 44 -8.58 -1.09 1.29
N ASP A 45 -8.63 0.19 0.93
CA ASP A 45 -8.00 0.68 -0.29
C ASP A 45 -6.47 0.74 -0.17
N MET A 46 -5.95 1.04 1.03
CA MET A 46 -4.52 0.94 1.34
C MET A 46 -4.05 -0.51 1.25
N ARG A 47 -4.82 -1.47 1.80
CA ARG A 47 -4.51 -2.91 1.71
C ARG A 47 -4.42 -3.38 0.26
N LYS A 48 -5.38 -2.95 -0.59
CA LYS A 48 -5.36 -3.25 -2.03
C LYS A 48 -4.14 -2.63 -2.73
N THR A 49 -3.69 -1.46 -2.29
CA THR A 49 -2.52 -0.79 -2.86
C THR A 49 -1.23 -1.53 -2.50
N ILE A 50 -1.08 -1.99 -1.25
CA ILE A 50 0.05 -2.85 -0.82
C ILE A 50 0.11 -4.12 -1.67
N ALA A 51 -1.02 -4.81 -1.85
CA ALA A 51 -1.08 -6.03 -2.65
C ALA A 51 -0.63 -5.79 -4.11
N ARG A 52 -1.07 -4.69 -4.72
CA ARG A 52 -0.64 -4.31 -6.08
C ARG A 52 0.86 -4.03 -6.17
N LEU A 53 1.42 -3.28 -5.21
CA LEU A 53 2.86 -3.02 -5.15
C LEU A 53 3.66 -4.31 -5.01
N GLN A 54 3.20 -5.24 -4.17
CA GLN A 54 3.85 -6.55 -4.02
C GLN A 54 3.80 -7.37 -5.32
N THR A 55 2.66 -7.42 -6.00
CA THR A 55 2.54 -8.14 -7.28
C THR A 55 3.49 -7.59 -8.33
N GLU A 56 3.58 -6.27 -8.48
CA GLU A 56 4.47 -5.62 -9.45
C GLU A 56 5.95 -5.83 -9.10
N LEU A 57 6.31 -5.84 -7.81
CA LEU A 57 7.66 -6.17 -7.36
C LEU A 57 8.04 -7.60 -7.76
N THR A 58 7.15 -8.57 -7.54
CA THR A 58 7.37 -9.97 -7.97
C THR A 58 7.50 -10.08 -9.49
N LEU A 59 6.68 -9.37 -10.26
CA LEU A 59 6.75 -9.36 -11.73
C LEU A 59 8.05 -8.75 -12.28
N LYS A 60 8.69 -7.83 -11.55
CA LYS A 60 9.99 -7.25 -11.93
C LYS A 60 11.20 -8.07 -11.47
N GLN A 61 11.02 -8.96 -10.50
CA GLN A 61 12.05 -9.86 -9.99
C GLN A 61 12.10 -11.21 -10.73
N GLN A 62 11.03 -11.58 -11.44
CA GLN A 62 10.96 -12.72 -12.35
C GLN A 62 11.54 -12.36 -13.72
#